data_AF-A0A3B6UCY6-F1
#
_entry.id   AF-A0A3B6UCY6-F1
#
_cell.length_a   1.000
_cell.length_b   1.000
_cell.length_c   1.000
_cell.angle_alpha   90.00
_cell.angle_beta   90.00
_cell.angle_gamma   90.00
#
_symmetry.space_group_name_H-M   'P 1'
#
loop_
_entity.id
_entity.type
_entity.pdbx_description
1 polymer ?
#
loop_
_entity_poly.entity_id
_entity_poly.type
_entity_poly.pdbx_seq_one_letter_code
_entity_poly.pdbx_strand_id
1 'polypeptide(L)'
;MMCWPFAGEQQTNCRYKYTEWGIGIEIGGEVKRAEVAAMIREAMVGGKGREMRRRPAEWKEKAQRASLPGGAAEANLDEVIRSVLLASTTRLLKISQLTFN
;
A
#
# COMPACT_ATOMS: atom_id res chain seq x y z
N MET A 1 4.19 -9.21 9.77
CA MET A 1 5.19 -8.14 9.96
C MET A 1 5.13 -7.67 11.41
N MET A 2 6.26 -7.62 12.12
CA MET A 2 6.29 -6.91 13.39
C MET A 2 6.50 -5.43 13.09
N CYS A 3 5.66 -4.57 13.64
CA CYS A 3 5.64 -3.14 13.33
C CYS A 3 6.04 -2.34 14.56
N TRP A 4 7.07 -1.50 14.43
CA TRP A 4 7.51 -0.57 15.46
C TRP A 4 7.62 0.82 14.83
N PRO A 5 6.52 1.60 14.82
CA PRO A 5 6.47 2.85 14.08
C PRO A 5 7.27 3.94 14.79
N PHE A 6 7.95 4.80 14.00
CA PHE A 6 8.69 5.94 14.54
C PHE A 6 8.04 7.29 14.19
N ALA A 7 7.97 7.65 12.91
CA ALA A 7 7.45 8.94 12.47
C ALA A 7 6.77 8.87 11.10
N GLY A 8 6.03 9.94 10.77
CA GLY A 8 5.35 10.09 9.48
C GLY A 8 4.15 9.17 9.36
N GLU A 9 4.05 8.49 8.21
CA GLU A 9 2.97 7.56 7.90
C GLU A 9 3.14 6.19 8.56
N GLN A 10 4.25 5.96 9.26
CA GLN A 10 4.55 4.66 9.88
C GLN A 10 3.49 4.24 10.91
N GLN A 11 2.98 5.17 11.72
CA GLN A 11 1.90 4.92 12.68
C GLN A 11 0.64 4.41 11.97
N THR A 12 0.24 5.08 10.90
CA THR A 12 -0.91 4.69 10.06
C THR A 12 -0.67 3.33 9.42
N ASN A 13 0.50 3.11 8.82
CA ASN A 13 0.85 1.84 8.20
C ASN A 13 0.85 0.67 9.20
N CYS A 14 1.35 0.89 10.42
CA CYS A 14 1.32 -0.08 11.51
C CYS A 14 -0.13 -0.47 11.83
N ARG A 15 -0.99 0.54 12.03
CA ARG A 15 -2.42 0.35 12.32
C ARG A 15 -3.12 -0.44 11.22
N TYR A 16 -2.96 -0.05 9.96
CA TYR A 16 -3.55 -0.75 8.81
C TYR A 16 -3.09 -2.20 8.70
N LYS A 17 -1.79 -2.46 8.90
CA LYS A 17 -1.24 -3.83 8.88
C LYS A 17 -1.85 -4.70 9.98
N TYR A 18 -2.12 -4.12 11.15
CA TYR A 18 -2.72 -4.81 12.29
C TYR A 18 -4.24 -5.01 12.13
N THR A 19 -5.01 -3.95 11.89
CA THR A 19 -6.49 -4.02 11.90
C THR A 19 -7.11 -4.41 10.57
N GLU A 20 -6.70 -3.77 9.48
CA GLU A 20 -7.37 -3.92 8.19
C GLU A 20 -6.84 -5.13 7.43
N TRP A 21 -5.52 -5.22 7.33
CA TRP A 21 -4.86 -6.24 6.53
C TRP A 21 -4.65 -7.54 7.30
N GLY A 22 -4.58 -7.46 8.63
CA GLY A 22 -4.32 -8.60 9.53
C GLY A 22 -3.02 -9.34 9.19
N ILE A 23 -2.01 -8.60 8.71
CA ILE A 23 -0.69 -9.13 8.36
C ILE A 23 0.40 -8.67 9.33
N GLY A 24 0.03 -7.95 10.39
CA GLY A 24 0.97 -7.33 11.32
C GLY A 24 0.63 -7.53 12.80
N ILE A 25 1.65 -7.41 13.63
CA ILE A 25 1.58 -7.21 15.08
C ILE A 25 2.33 -5.93 15.39
N GLU A 26 1.76 -5.10 16.27
CA GLU A 26 2.39 -3.87 16.76
C GLU A 26 3.26 -4.15 17.99
N ILE A 27 4.49 -3.63 17.97
CA ILE A 27 5.36 -3.49 19.13
C ILE A 27 4.96 -2.18 19.82
N GLY A 28 4.04 -2.28 20.78
CA GLY A 28 3.53 -1.13 21.53
C GLY A 28 4.29 -0.88 22.84
N GLY A 29 4.10 0.30 23.41
CA GLY A 29 4.54 0.64 24.77
C GLY A 29 6.06 0.80 24.94
N GLU A 30 6.54 0.50 26.15
CA GLU A 30 7.96 0.54 26.50
C GLU A 30 8.67 -0.71 25.97
N VAL A 31 9.68 -0.53 25.11
CA VAL A 31 10.29 -1.67 24.42
C VAL A 31 11.29 -2.40 25.31
N LYS A 32 10.81 -3.43 26.02
CA LYS A 32 11.64 -4.32 26.84
C LYS A 32 12.05 -5.56 26.07
N ARG A 33 13.31 -5.99 26.25
CA ARG A 33 13.86 -7.19 25.58
C ARG A 33 12.99 -8.44 25.75
N ALA A 34 12.45 -8.67 26.94
CA ALA A 34 11.62 -9.83 27.22
C ALA A 34 10.30 -9.83 26.44
N GLU A 35 9.66 -8.66 26.33
CA GLU A 35 8.41 -8.48 25.58
C GLU A 35 8.63 -8.66 24.09
N VAL A 36 9.70 -8.06 23.55
CA VAL A 36 10.09 -8.25 22.13
C VAL A 36 10.37 -9.72 21.85
N ALA A 37 11.10 -10.43 22.72
CA ALA A 37 11.35 -11.86 22.56
C ALA A 37 10.06 -12.69 22.58
N ALA A 38 9.09 -12.35 23.43
CA ALA A 38 7.78 -13.00 23.45
C ALA A 38 6.98 -12.74 22.17
N MET A 39 6.98 -11.50 21.67
CA MET A 39 6.34 -11.13 20.40
C MET A 39 6.98 -11.84 19.21
N ILE A 40 8.31 -11.95 19.17
CA ILE A 40 9.01 -12.73 18.14
C ILE A 40 8.56 -14.19 18.18
N ARG A 41 8.48 -14.81 19.36
CA ARG A 41 7.98 -16.18 19.48
C ARG A 41 6.54 -16.32 18.99
N GLU A 42 5.65 -15.41 19.36
CA GLU A 42 4.26 -15.42 18.89
C GLU A 42 4.15 -15.23 17.37
N ALA A 43 4.95 -14.32 16.80
CA ALA A 43 5.00 -14.09 15.36
C ALA A 43 5.58 -15.29 14.61
N MET A 44 6.55 -16.00 15.22
CA MET A 44 7.26 -17.08 14.56
C MET A 44 6.52 -18.42 14.63
N VAL A 45 6.07 -18.83 15.80
CA VAL A 45 5.47 -20.15 16.06
C VAL A 45 4.11 -20.08 16.75
N GLY A 46 3.65 -18.89 17.12
CA GLY A 46 2.36 -18.68 17.77
C GLY A 46 1.16 -18.74 16.82
N GLY A 47 -0.04 -18.71 17.42
CA GLY A 47 -1.30 -18.77 16.69
C GLY A 47 -1.51 -17.54 15.81
N LYS A 48 -1.27 -16.35 16.36
CA LYS A 48 -1.38 -15.08 15.62
C LYS A 48 -0.37 -15.04 14.48
N GLY A 49 0.85 -15.52 14.71
CA GLY A 49 1.89 -15.68 13.69
C GLY A 49 1.44 -16.51 12.50
N ARG A 50 0.76 -17.65 12.74
CA ARG A 50 0.22 -18.51 11.68
C ARG A 50 -0.91 -17.85 10.91
N GLU A 51 -1.84 -17.17 11.60
CA GLU A 51 -2.95 -16.46 10.97
C GLU A 51 -2.45 -15.35 10.05
N MET A 52 -1.56 -14.49 10.55
CA MET A 52 -0.97 -13.40 9.78
C MET A 52 -0.20 -13.85 8.54
N ARG A 53 0.28 -15.10 8.48
CA ARG A 53 1.01 -15.65 7.32
C ARG A 53 0.10 -16.21 6.24
N ARG A 54 -1.18 -16.44 6.52
CA ARG A 54 -2.15 -16.92 5.52
C ARG A 54 -2.64 -15.77 4.62
N ARG A 55 -2.89 -14.60 5.21
CA ARG A 55 -3.46 -13.42 4.53
C ARG A 55 -2.57 -12.76 3.45
N PRO A 56 -1.23 -12.77 3.51
CA PRO A 56 -0.39 -12.13 2.51
C PRO A 56 -0.57 -12.67 1.09
N ALA A 57 -0.92 -13.95 0.94
CA ALA A 57 -1.19 -14.54 -0.37
C ALA A 57 -2.42 -13.88 -1.03
N GLU A 58 -3.49 -13.67 -0.27
CA GLU A 58 -4.70 -12.98 -0.75
C GLU A 58 -4.42 -11.53 -1.13
N TRP A 59 -3.63 -10.82 -0.30
CA TRP A 59 -3.22 -9.45 -0.60
C TRP A 59 -2.33 -9.37 -1.84
N LYS A 60 -1.40 -10.31 -2.00
CA LYS A 60 -0.57 -10.43 -3.21
C LYS A 60 -1.43 -10.65 -4.44
N GLU A 61 -2.40 -11.55 -4.38
CA GLU A 61 -3.29 -11.84 -5.50
C GLU A 61 -4.13 -10.62 -5.89
N LYS A 62 -4.70 -9.90 -4.90
CA LYS A 62 -5.44 -8.64 -5.14
C LYS A 62 -4.56 -7.58 -5.80
N ALA A 63 -3.34 -7.40 -5.30
CA ALA A 63 -2.39 -6.44 -5.87
C ALA A 63 -2.02 -6.82 -7.31
N GLN A 64 -1.73 -8.11 -7.58
CA GLN A 64 -1.44 -8.58 -8.92
C GLN A 64 -2.60 -8.34 -9.88
N ARG A 65 -3.84 -8.71 -9.51
CA ARG A 65 -5.02 -8.44 -10.36
C ARG A 65 -5.22 -6.96 -10.66
N ALA A 66 -4.95 -6.08 -9.69
CA ALA A 66 -5.05 -4.64 -9.91
C ALA A 66 -3.96 -4.12 -10.88
N SER A 67 -2.77 -4.72 -10.88
CA SER A 67 -1.60 -4.25 -11.64
C SER A 67 -1.34 -4.98 -12.97
N LEU A 68 -2.04 -6.08 -13.27
CA LEU A 68 -1.94 -6.76 -14.57
C LEU A 68 -2.54 -5.89 -15.69
N PRO A 69 -2.19 -6.14 -16.97
CA PRO A 69 -2.83 -5.48 -18.10
C PRO A 69 -4.36 -5.62 -18.07
N GLY A 70 -5.07 -4.52 -18.30
CA GLY A 70 -6.52 -4.38 -18.13
C GLY A 70 -6.97 -4.19 -16.67
N GLY A 71 -6.04 -4.15 -15.72
CA GLY A 71 -6.29 -4.00 -14.30
C GLY A 71 -6.64 -2.57 -13.88
N ALA A 72 -7.22 -2.42 -12.69
CA ALA A 72 -7.69 -1.13 -12.19
C ALA A 72 -6.55 -0.10 -12.02
N ALA A 73 -5.33 -0.53 -11.69
CA ALA A 73 -4.20 0.39 -11.55
C ALA A 73 -3.76 0.98 -12.90
N GLU A 74 -3.77 0.17 -13.96
CA GLU A 74 -3.49 0.64 -15.32
C GLU A 74 -4.59 1.59 -15.79
N ALA A 75 -5.86 1.22 -15.64
CA ALA A 75 -6.99 2.08 -16.01
C ALA A 75 -6.96 3.45 -15.30
N ASN A 76 -6.62 3.46 -14.01
CA ASN A 76 -6.47 4.70 -13.25
C ASN A 76 -5.28 5.53 -13.73
N LEU A 77 -4.15 4.89 -14.07
CA LEU A 77 -2.99 5.57 -14.61
C LEU A 77 -3.27 6.18 -15.98
N ASP A 78 -3.94 5.43 -16.86
CA ASP A 78 -4.37 5.91 -18.18
C ASP A 78 -5.29 7.13 -18.08
N GLU A 79 -6.19 7.14 -17.09
CA GLU A 79 -7.05 8.29 -16.84
C GLU A 79 -6.25 9.53 -16.43
N VAL A 80 -5.23 9.39 -15.57
CA VAL A 80 -4.35 10.50 -15.21
C VAL A 80 -3.56 10.98 -16.43
N ILE A 81 -3.01 10.08 -17.25
CA ILE A 81 -2.28 10.44 -18.47
C ILE A 81 -3.20 11.21 -19.42
N ARG A 82 -4.42 10.73 -19.63
CA ARG A 82 -5.41 11.35 -20.52
C ARG A 82 -5.83 12.73 -20.01
N SER A 83 -6.20 12.83 -18.74
CA SER A 83 -6.76 14.04 -18.13
C SER A 83 -5.72 15.13 -17.85
N VAL A 84 -4.47 14.76 -17.56
CA VAL A 84 -3.41 15.72 -17.21
C VAL A 84 -2.48 15.99 -18.39
N LEU A 85 -1.90 14.94 -18.97
CA LEU A 85 -0.84 15.10 -19.98
C LEU A 85 -1.43 15.40 -21.36
N LEU A 86 -2.35 14.55 -21.84
CA LEU A 86 -2.88 14.65 -23.20
C LEU A 86 -3.91 15.78 -23.36
N ALA A 87 -4.73 16.05 -22.35
CA ALA A 87 -5.66 17.17 -22.35
C ALA A 87 -4.92 18.52 -22.44
N SER A 88 -3.75 18.63 -21.79
CA SER A 88 -2.91 19.83 -21.83
C SER A 88 -2.33 20.06 -23.23
N THR A 89 -1.81 19.02 -23.88
CA THR A 89 -1.29 19.10 -25.26
C THR A 89 -2.38 19.48 -26.26
N THR A 90 -3.57 18.90 -26.14
CA THR A 90 -4.71 19.20 -27.01
C THR A 90 -5.17 20.66 -26.88
N ARG A 91 -5.13 21.21 -25.66
CA ARG A 91 -5.46 22.61 -25.39
C ARG A 91 -4.42 23.56 -26.00
N LEU A 92 -3.13 23.24 -25.90
CA LEU A 92 -2.04 24.03 -26.48
C LEU A 92 -2.10 24.05 -28.01
N LEU A 93 -2.33 22.89 -28.64
CA LEU A 93 -2.49 22.81 -30.10
C LEU A 93 -3.68 23.64 -30.59
N LYS A 94 -4.83 23.58 -29.89
CA LYS A 94 -5.99 24.42 -30.21
C LYS A 94 -5.69 25.92 -30.07
N ILE A 95 -4.96 26.34 -29.05
CA ILE A 95 -4.57 27.74 -28.87
C ILE A 95 -3.65 28.20 -30.01
N SER A 96 -2.64 27.40 -30.38
CA SER A 96 -1.75 27.73 -31.49
C SER A 96 -2.52 27.90 -32.81
N GLN A 97 -3.48 27.04 -33.11
CA GLN A 97 -4.30 27.14 -34.33
C GLN A 97 -5.23 28.37 -34.33
N LEU A 98 -5.61 28.88 -33.16
CA LEU A 98 -6.43 30.10 -33.03
C LEU A 98 -5.58 31.39 -33.07
N THR A 99 -4.29 31.35 -32.74
CA THR A 99 -3.39 32.52 -32.77
C THR A 99 -2.72 32.75 -34.12
N PHE A 100 -2.71 31.75 -35.00
CA PHE A 100 -2.10 31.82 -36.34
C PHE A 100 -3.14 31.90 -37.49
N ASN A 101 -4.40 32.22 -37.19
CA ASN A 101 -5.44 32.65 -38.13
C ASN A 101 -5.82 34.10 -37.82
#